data_AF-A0A8R2R1P9-F1
#
_entry.id   AF-A0A8R2R1P9-F1
#
_cell.length_a   1.000
_cell.length_b   1.000
_cell.length_c   1.000
_cell.angle_alpha   90.00
_cell.angle_beta   90.00
_cell.angle_gamma   90.00
#
_symmetry.space_group_name_H-M   'P 1'
#
loop_
_entity.id
_entity.type
_entity.pdbx_description
1 polymer ?
#
loop_
_entity_poly.entity_id
_entity_poly.type
_entity_poly.pdbx_seq_one_letter_code
_entity_poly.pdbx_strand_id
1 'polypeptide(L)'
;MNDMEIESLKNELEHEKNCRESASWQNGEIEKQIMQMQEELRKPEYPWDHDDALSRESSKHKQLLDAIDTLKEQLPLLKEKIKNAKMCGPDCKLKHDDLNINLDLLTPAELLRTVKRFERLKTDLISTLRSKEWRLDSESKLFVRVNDQRTYLQNELMICQNNIMRLQKNGGYWQNFTRKNDERVFDPKRGPIKKMIGNELLPPITT
;
A
#
# COMPACT_ATOMS: atom_id res chain seq x y z
N MET A 1 0.58 -21.11 -92.78
CA MET A 1 0.08 -20.77 -91.43
C MET A 1 0.03 -19.25 -91.39
N ASN A 2 -1.16 -18.67 -91.18
CA ASN A 2 -1.33 -17.22 -91.28
C ASN A 2 -0.72 -16.52 -90.06
N ASP A 3 0.00 -15.42 -90.25
CA ASP A 3 0.61 -14.65 -89.15
C ASP A 3 -0.42 -14.17 -88.11
N MET A 4 -1.66 -13.89 -88.55
CA MET A 4 -2.77 -13.56 -87.64
C MET A 4 -3.17 -14.73 -86.72
N GLU A 5 -3.06 -15.95 -87.20
CA GLU A 5 -3.41 -17.17 -86.47
C GLU A 5 -2.36 -17.46 -85.39
N ILE A 6 -1.08 -17.24 -85.73
CA ILE A 6 0.04 -17.33 -84.80
C ILE A 6 -0.09 -16.27 -83.70
N GLU A 7 -0.49 -15.05 -84.04
CA GLU A 7 -0.68 -13.98 -83.06
C GLU A 7 -1.89 -14.23 -82.14
N SER A 8 -2.98 -14.78 -82.67
CA SER A 8 -4.13 -15.24 -81.87
C SER A 8 -3.72 -16.30 -80.85
N LEU A 9 -2.96 -17.31 -81.28
CA LEU A 9 -2.49 -18.39 -80.40
C LEU A 9 -1.51 -17.89 -79.33
N LYS A 10 -0.67 -16.88 -79.63
CA LYS A 10 0.18 -16.24 -78.61
C LYS A 10 -0.64 -15.50 -77.55
N ASN A 11 -1.69 -14.78 -77.98
CA ASN A 11 -2.58 -14.07 -77.06
C ASN A 11 -3.36 -15.04 -76.17
N GLU A 12 -3.85 -16.15 -76.72
CA GLU A 12 -4.52 -17.20 -75.94
C GLU A 12 -3.56 -17.86 -74.95
N LEU A 13 -2.33 -18.18 -75.36
CA LEU A 13 -1.32 -18.75 -74.49
C LEU A 13 -0.95 -17.79 -73.34
N GLU A 14 -0.86 -16.49 -73.62
CA GLU A 14 -0.56 -15.49 -72.60
C GLU A 14 -1.73 -15.28 -71.64
N HIS A 15 -2.97 -15.30 -72.15
CA HIS A 15 -4.16 -15.30 -71.32
C HIS A 15 -4.20 -16.51 -70.37
N GLU A 16 -3.89 -17.70 -70.88
CA GLU A 16 -3.90 -18.93 -70.08
C GLU A 16 -2.81 -18.92 -69.00
N LYS A 17 -1.61 -18.39 -69.29
CA LYS A 17 -0.57 -18.18 -68.27
C LYS A 17 -1.06 -17.26 -67.15
N ASN A 18 -1.66 -16.13 -67.50
CA ASN A 18 -2.19 -15.17 -66.53
C ASN A 18 -3.29 -15.80 -65.67
N CYS A 19 -4.20 -16.57 -66.27
CA CYS A 19 -5.23 -17.31 -65.53
C CYS A 19 -4.61 -18.32 -64.55
N ARG A 20 -3.59 -19.07 -64.98
CA ARG A 20 -2.88 -20.04 -64.14
C ARG A 20 -2.17 -19.37 -62.97
N GLU A 21 -1.51 -18.24 -63.20
CA GLU A 21 -0.82 -17.47 -62.14
C GLU A 21 -1.82 -16.92 -61.12
N SER A 22 -2.95 -16.39 -61.58
CA SER A 22 -4.03 -15.91 -60.70
C SER A 22 -4.62 -17.04 -59.85
N ALA A 23 -4.87 -18.21 -60.44
CA ALA A 23 -5.36 -19.38 -59.72
C ALA A 23 -4.35 -19.90 -58.68
N SER A 24 -3.06 -19.92 -59.02
CA SER A 24 -1.98 -20.28 -58.10
C SER A 24 -1.92 -19.34 -56.89
N TRP A 25 -2.05 -18.03 -57.14
CA TRP A 25 -2.09 -17.02 -56.08
C TRP A 25 -3.31 -17.18 -55.17
N GLN A 26 -4.50 -17.38 -55.74
CA GLN A 26 -5.73 -17.60 -54.97
C GLN A 26 -5.65 -18.87 -54.11
N ASN A 27 -5.11 -19.96 -54.65
CA ASN A 27 -4.88 -21.19 -53.89
C ASN A 27 -3.94 -20.94 -52.70
N GLY A 28 -2.85 -20.20 -52.89
CA GLY A 28 -1.93 -19.85 -51.81
C GLY A 28 -2.58 -19.01 -50.70
N GLU A 29 -3.49 -18.08 -51.03
CA GLU A 29 -4.23 -17.33 -50.01
C GLU A 29 -5.25 -18.19 -49.26
N ILE A 30 -5.93 -19.10 -49.95
CA ILE A 30 -6.85 -20.05 -49.32
C ILE A 30 -6.09 -20.97 -48.35
N GLU A 31 -4.92 -21.47 -48.73
CA GLU A 31 -4.07 -22.28 -47.85
C GLU A 31 -3.65 -21.53 -46.57
N LYS A 32 -3.29 -20.26 -46.69
CA LYS A 32 -2.98 -19.41 -45.52
C LYS A 32 -4.18 -19.22 -44.60
N GLN A 33 -5.36 -18.96 -45.17
CA GLN A 33 -6.59 -18.82 -44.40
C GLN A 33 -6.95 -20.13 -43.68
N ILE A 34 -6.80 -21.27 -44.36
CA ILE A 34 -7.01 -22.59 -43.75
C ILE A 34 -6.06 -22.79 -42.57
N MET A 35 -4.76 -22.50 -42.73
CA MET A 35 -3.79 -22.60 -41.64
C MET A 35 -4.15 -21.70 -40.46
N GLN A 36 -4.56 -20.46 -40.71
CA GLN A 36 -4.95 -19.52 -39.66
C GLN A 36 -6.18 -20.02 -38.89
N MET A 37 -7.21 -20.48 -39.58
CA MET A 37 -8.41 -21.04 -38.94
C MET A 37 -8.09 -22.30 -38.14
N GLN A 38 -7.22 -23.17 -38.64
CA GLN A 38 -6.78 -24.37 -37.91
C GLN A 38 -6.03 -24.02 -36.62
N GLU A 39 -5.20 -22.96 -36.65
CA GLU A 39 -4.49 -22.48 -35.46
C GLU A 39 -5.43 -21.82 -34.45
N GLU A 40 -6.42 -21.07 -34.90
CA GLU A 40 -7.46 -20.50 -34.03
C GLU A 40 -8.31 -21.59 -33.37
N LEU A 41 -8.68 -22.65 -34.11
CA LEU A 41 -9.39 -23.80 -33.57
C LEU A 41 -8.56 -24.65 -32.59
N ARG A 42 -7.22 -24.61 -32.70
CA ARG A 42 -6.31 -25.26 -31.73
C ARG A 42 -6.21 -24.50 -30.41
N LYS A 43 -6.55 -23.22 -30.38
CA LYS A 43 -6.57 -22.45 -29.13
C LYS A 43 -7.80 -22.90 -28.33
N PRO A 44 -7.63 -23.40 -27.10
CA PRO A 44 -8.76 -23.74 -26.26
C PRO A 44 -9.64 -22.49 -26.03
N GLU A 45 -10.94 -22.61 -26.24
CA GLU A 45 -11.96 -21.54 -26.14
C GLU A 45 -11.99 -20.84 -24.77
N TYR A 46 -11.40 -21.45 -23.76
CA TYR A 46 -11.29 -20.86 -22.43
C TYR A 46 -10.09 -21.45 -21.66
N PRO A 47 -9.02 -20.68 -21.42
CA PRO A 47 -7.89 -21.14 -20.63
C PRO A 47 -8.28 -21.07 -19.14
N TRP A 48 -8.85 -22.15 -18.63
CA TRP A 48 -9.09 -22.35 -17.19
C TRP A 48 -7.79 -22.55 -16.38
N ASP A 49 -6.62 -22.49 -17.01
CA ASP A 49 -5.40 -23.01 -16.38
C ASP A 49 -4.76 -22.08 -15.34
N HIS A 50 -5.15 -20.80 -15.25
CA HIS A 50 -4.72 -19.93 -14.17
C HIS A 50 -5.88 -19.06 -13.69
N ASP A 51 -6.55 -19.53 -12.65
CA ASP A 51 -7.63 -18.84 -11.93
C ASP A 51 -7.09 -17.65 -11.10
N ASP A 52 -6.12 -16.90 -11.66
CA ASP A 52 -5.50 -15.72 -11.06
C ASP A 52 -6.53 -14.63 -10.77
N ALA A 53 -7.61 -14.58 -11.54
CA ALA A 53 -8.75 -13.71 -11.26
C ALA A 53 -9.45 -14.13 -9.94
N LEU A 54 -9.77 -15.41 -9.77
CA LEU A 54 -10.40 -15.92 -8.57
C LEU A 54 -9.48 -15.83 -7.35
N SER A 55 -8.19 -16.10 -7.51
CA SER A 55 -7.18 -15.99 -6.45
C SER A 55 -7.03 -14.54 -5.96
N ARG A 56 -7.01 -13.57 -6.89
CA ARG A 56 -7.01 -12.13 -6.55
C ARG A 56 -8.29 -11.71 -5.84
N GLU A 57 -9.46 -12.14 -6.33
CA GLU A 57 -10.73 -11.80 -5.70
C GLU A 57 -10.85 -12.42 -4.30
N SER A 58 -10.40 -13.67 -4.12
CA SER A 58 -10.33 -14.34 -2.82
C SER A 58 -9.42 -13.62 -1.83
N SER A 59 -8.24 -13.19 -2.29
CA SER A 59 -7.30 -12.41 -1.47
C SER A 59 -7.88 -11.07 -1.04
N LYS A 60 -8.59 -10.38 -1.95
CA LYS A 60 -9.28 -9.13 -1.67
C LYS A 60 -10.45 -9.33 -0.70
N HIS A 61 -11.22 -10.40 -0.88
CA HIS A 61 -12.31 -10.75 0.04
C HIS A 61 -11.78 -10.98 1.46
N LYS A 62 -10.67 -11.70 1.60
CA LYS A 62 -10.01 -11.91 2.90
C LYS A 62 -9.60 -10.59 3.56
N GLN A 63 -8.95 -9.69 2.83
CA GLN A 63 -8.57 -8.37 3.35
C GLN A 63 -9.78 -7.55 3.82
N LEU A 64 -10.89 -7.63 3.10
CA LEU A 64 -12.13 -6.95 3.48
C LEU A 64 -12.74 -7.53 4.77
N LEU A 65 -12.70 -8.85 4.94
CA LEU A 65 -13.14 -9.49 6.19
C LEU A 65 -12.28 -9.06 7.39
N ASP A 66 -10.96 -9.07 7.25
CA ASP A 66 -10.04 -8.63 8.30
C ASP A 66 -10.28 -7.15 8.68
N ALA A 67 -10.55 -6.29 7.68
CA ALA A 67 -10.90 -4.89 7.91
C ALA A 67 -12.24 -4.73 8.62
N ILE A 68 -13.25 -5.52 8.23
CA ILE A 68 -14.57 -5.53 8.89
C ILE A 68 -14.42 -5.92 10.36
N ASP A 69 -13.63 -6.94 10.69
CA ASP A 69 -13.46 -7.39 12.07
C ASP A 69 -12.71 -6.35 12.91
N THR A 70 -11.66 -5.73 12.34
CA THR A 70 -10.98 -4.59 12.97
C THR A 70 -11.96 -3.44 13.26
N LEU A 71 -12.83 -3.10 12.30
CA LEU A 71 -13.82 -2.03 12.48
C LEU A 71 -14.88 -2.39 13.53
N LYS A 72 -15.32 -3.64 13.59
CA LYS A 72 -16.25 -4.13 14.64
C LYS A 72 -15.66 -4.00 16.04
N GLU A 73 -14.36 -4.21 16.20
CA GLU A 73 -13.66 -4.01 17.49
C GLU A 73 -13.51 -2.53 17.85
N GLN A 74 -13.22 -1.67 16.87
CA GLN A 74 -13.02 -0.23 17.11
C GLN A 74 -14.32 0.51 17.42
N LEU A 75 -15.43 0.11 16.82
CA LEU A 75 -16.73 0.79 16.96
C LEU A 75 -17.24 0.91 18.42
N PRO A 76 -17.23 -0.15 19.27
CA PRO A 76 -17.62 -0.03 20.67
C PRO A 76 -16.65 0.86 21.46
N LEU A 77 -15.33 0.77 21.21
CA LEU A 77 -14.33 1.61 21.88
C LEU A 77 -14.54 3.10 21.57
N LEU A 78 -14.87 3.44 20.33
CA LEU A 78 -15.17 4.82 19.92
C LEU A 78 -16.50 5.30 20.52
N LYS A 79 -17.53 4.45 20.56
CA LYS A 79 -18.80 4.78 21.23
C LYS A 79 -18.58 5.08 22.72
N GLU A 80 -17.75 4.29 23.39
CA GLU A 80 -17.40 4.52 24.79
C GLU A 80 -16.61 5.81 24.99
N LYS A 81 -15.61 6.09 24.13
CA LYS A 81 -14.87 7.35 24.14
C LYS A 81 -15.78 8.57 23.96
N ILE A 82 -16.76 8.50 23.05
CA ILE A 82 -17.75 9.57 22.85
C ILE A 82 -18.64 9.74 24.10
N LYS A 83 -19.07 8.64 24.71
CA LYS A 83 -19.85 8.69 25.97
C LYS A 83 -19.05 9.34 27.10
N ASN A 84 -17.76 9.00 27.20
CA ASN A 84 -16.86 9.56 28.21
C ASN A 84 -16.51 11.03 27.93
N ALA A 85 -16.46 11.45 26.67
CA ALA A 85 -16.26 12.86 26.29
C ALA A 85 -17.46 13.76 26.63
N LYS A 86 -18.68 13.20 26.72
CA LYS A 86 -19.88 13.93 27.16
C LYS A 86 -19.91 14.17 28.67
N MET A 87 -19.16 13.39 29.44
CA MET A 87 -18.92 13.66 30.85
C MET A 87 -17.76 14.63 30.96
N CYS A 88 -17.86 15.60 31.86
CA CYS A 88 -16.73 16.48 32.12
C CYS A 88 -15.52 15.60 32.50
N GLY A 89 -14.42 15.71 31.76
CA GLY A 89 -13.28 14.78 31.85
C GLY A 89 -12.66 14.73 33.26
N PRO A 90 -11.69 13.83 33.52
CA PRO A 90 -11.11 13.65 34.87
C PRO A 90 -10.48 14.91 35.47
N ASP A 91 -10.14 15.90 34.62
CA ASP A 91 -9.60 17.20 35.04
C ASP A 91 -10.67 18.27 35.33
N CYS A 92 -11.94 17.96 35.04
CA CYS A 92 -13.05 18.84 35.31
C CYS A 92 -13.56 18.62 36.73
N LYS A 93 -13.22 19.56 37.62
CA LYS A 93 -13.60 19.51 39.04
C LYS A 93 -15.04 19.98 39.31
N LEU A 94 -15.80 20.30 38.26
CA LEU A 94 -17.19 20.74 38.37
C LEU A 94 -18.09 19.57 38.73
N LYS A 95 -18.73 19.64 39.89
CA LYS A 95 -19.83 18.75 40.27
C LYS A 95 -21.13 19.30 39.69
N HIS A 96 -22.06 18.40 39.39
CA HIS A 96 -23.41 18.79 38.95
C HIS A 96 -24.11 19.70 40.00
N ASP A 97 -23.82 19.48 41.28
CA ASP A 97 -24.30 20.29 42.40
C ASP A 97 -23.64 21.68 42.51
N ASP A 98 -22.55 21.92 41.78
CA ASP A 98 -21.97 23.27 41.66
C ASP A 98 -22.84 24.18 40.79
N LEU A 99 -23.67 23.61 39.92
CA LEU A 99 -24.48 24.33 38.92
C LEU A 99 -25.98 24.31 39.23
N ASN A 100 -26.43 23.41 40.09
CA ASN A 100 -27.85 23.26 40.43
C ASN A 100 -28.23 24.10 41.67
N ILE A 101 -28.60 25.37 41.46
CA ILE A 101 -28.96 26.29 42.55
C ILE A 101 -30.41 26.76 42.38
N ASN A 102 -31.23 26.53 43.40
CA ASN A 102 -32.61 26.99 43.45
C ASN A 102 -32.67 28.42 44.00
N LEU A 103 -32.75 29.41 43.11
CA LEU A 103 -32.72 30.83 43.45
C LEU A 103 -33.87 31.28 44.38
N ASP A 104 -35.00 30.57 44.38
CA ASP A 104 -36.19 30.96 45.14
C ASP A 104 -36.10 30.64 46.64
N LEU A 105 -35.12 29.83 47.03
CA LEU A 105 -34.93 29.37 48.42
C LEU A 105 -33.72 30.02 49.11
N LEU A 106 -33.02 30.96 48.44
CA LEU A 106 -31.81 31.57 48.99
C LEU A 106 -32.10 32.86 49.76
N THR A 107 -31.60 32.93 50.98
CA THR A 107 -31.47 34.18 51.72
C THR A 107 -30.40 35.09 51.07
N PRO A 108 -30.43 36.42 51.31
CA PRO A 108 -29.41 37.33 50.79
C PRO A 108 -27.97 36.93 51.14
N ALA A 109 -27.75 36.35 52.32
CA ALA A 109 -26.45 35.87 52.76
C ALA A 109 -26.00 34.61 52.00
N GLU A 110 -26.92 33.70 51.68
CA GLU A 110 -26.65 32.51 50.86
C GLU A 110 -26.37 32.89 49.41
N LEU A 111 -27.09 33.87 48.87
CA LEU A 111 -26.83 34.41 47.54
C LEU A 111 -25.41 34.98 47.45
N LEU A 112 -24.99 35.76 48.44
CA LEU A 112 -23.64 36.32 48.48
C LEU A 112 -22.55 35.24 48.56
N ARG A 113 -22.77 34.16 49.34
CA ARG A 113 -21.84 33.01 49.40
C ARG A 113 -21.76 32.28 48.07
N THR A 114 -22.90 32.12 47.40
CA THR A 114 -22.99 31.50 46.07
C THR A 114 -22.24 32.31 45.01
N VAL A 115 -22.41 33.63 44.98
CA VAL A 115 -21.67 34.52 44.07
C VAL A 115 -20.16 34.39 44.30
N LYS A 116 -19.69 34.44 45.56
CA LYS A 116 -18.27 34.26 45.88
C LYS A 116 -17.73 32.88 45.48
N ARG A 117 -18.55 31.83 45.59
CA ARG A 117 -18.20 30.48 45.11
C ARG A 117 -18.05 30.48 43.58
N PHE A 118 -18.98 31.10 42.85
CA PHE A 118 -18.88 31.21 41.39
C PHE A 118 -17.68 32.03 40.93
N GLU A 119 -17.30 33.09 41.63
CA GLU A 119 -16.09 33.85 41.31
C GLU A 119 -14.80 33.03 41.45
N ARG A 120 -14.71 32.21 42.52
CA ARG A 120 -13.60 31.27 42.68
C ARG A 120 -13.60 30.22 41.58
N LEU A 121 -14.76 29.64 41.30
CA LEU A 121 -14.92 28.63 40.26
C LEU A 121 -14.54 29.16 38.88
N LYS A 122 -14.94 30.40 38.55
CA LYS A 122 -14.51 31.10 37.33
C LYS A 122 -12.98 31.19 37.27
N THR A 123 -12.34 31.59 38.37
CA THR A 123 -10.88 31.72 38.44
C THR A 123 -10.19 30.37 38.23
N ASP A 124 -10.68 29.32 38.88
CA ASP A 124 -10.15 27.96 38.74
C ASP A 124 -10.33 27.40 37.32
N LEU A 125 -11.48 27.66 36.68
CA LEU A 125 -11.75 27.27 35.31
C LEU A 125 -10.85 28.00 34.32
N ILE A 126 -10.61 29.30 34.50
CA ILE A 126 -9.68 30.08 33.66
C ILE A 126 -8.26 29.53 33.80
N SER A 127 -7.83 29.21 35.02
CA SER A 127 -6.52 28.60 35.27
C SER A 127 -6.39 27.23 34.59
N THR A 128 -7.42 26.40 34.73
CA THR A 128 -7.47 25.07 34.10
C THR A 128 -7.43 25.21 32.57
N LEU A 129 -8.19 26.13 31.99
CA LEU A 129 -8.21 26.39 30.56
C LEU A 129 -6.82 26.77 30.05
N ARG A 130 -6.14 27.73 30.68
CA ARG A 130 -4.77 28.12 30.31
C ARG A 130 -3.78 26.96 30.40
N SER A 131 -3.88 26.13 31.43
CA SER A 131 -3.03 24.94 31.57
C SER A 131 -3.27 23.94 30.43
N LYS A 132 -4.54 23.73 30.04
CA LYS A 132 -4.90 22.87 28.91
C LYS A 132 -4.40 23.43 27.58
N GLU A 133 -4.56 24.72 27.33
CA GLU A 133 -4.03 25.40 26.15
C GLU A 133 -2.52 25.24 26.04
N TRP A 134 -1.78 25.44 27.14
CA TRP A 134 -0.34 25.25 27.18
C TRP A 134 0.06 23.79 26.89
N ARG A 135 -0.66 22.82 27.47
CA ARG A 135 -0.39 21.39 27.22
C ARG A 135 -0.65 21.03 25.76
N LEU A 136 -1.73 21.53 25.17
CA LEU A 136 -2.05 21.33 23.76
C LEU A 136 -0.97 21.91 22.84
N ASP A 137 -0.46 23.11 23.13
CA ASP A 137 0.65 23.71 22.36
C ASP A 137 1.93 22.84 22.46
N SER A 138 2.25 22.37 23.66
CA SER A 138 3.39 21.46 23.89
C SER A 138 3.26 20.13 23.14
N GLU A 139 2.08 19.50 23.21
CA GLU A 139 1.75 18.27 22.48
C GLU A 139 1.82 18.49 20.96
N SER A 140 1.33 19.64 20.47
CA SER A 140 1.38 20.00 19.04
C SER A 140 2.82 20.13 18.53
N LYS A 141 3.70 20.77 19.30
CA LYS A 141 5.14 20.86 18.99
C LYS A 141 5.82 19.48 18.99
N LEU A 142 5.45 18.61 19.94
CA LEU A 142 5.97 17.24 19.96
C LEU A 142 5.50 16.45 18.75
N PHE A 143 4.22 16.58 18.37
CA PHE A 143 3.65 15.92 17.20
C PHE A 143 4.41 16.28 15.92
N VAL A 144 4.69 17.56 15.68
CA VAL A 144 5.47 18.00 14.51
C VAL A 144 6.85 17.31 14.49
N ARG A 145 7.58 17.32 15.60
CA ARG A 145 8.90 16.67 15.69
C ARG A 145 8.84 15.16 15.40
N VAL A 146 7.86 14.46 15.98
CA VAL A 146 7.68 13.02 15.76
C VAL A 146 7.28 12.74 14.30
N ASN A 147 6.46 13.60 13.71
CA ASN A 147 6.04 13.49 12.32
C ASN A 147 7.22 13.70 11.35
N ASP A 148 8.10 14.66 11.64
CA ASP A 148 9.33 14.89 10.88
C ASP A 148 10.26 13.67 10.97
N GLN A 149 10.42 13.11 12.16
CA GLN A 149 11.20 11.88 12.37
C GLN A 149 10.61 10.69 11.61
N ARG A 150 9.28 10.53 11.61
CA ARG A 150 8.60 9.49 10.83
C ARG A 150 8.91 9.65 9.34
N THR A 151 8.82 10.88 8.82
CA THR A 151 9.09 11.18 7.41
C THR A 151 10.54 10.88 7.05
N TYR A 152 11.49 11.26 7.91
CA TYR A 152 12.90 10.93 7.75
C TYR A 152 13.13 9.41 7.66
N LEU A 153 12.59 8.64 8.61
CA LEU A 153 12.75 7.19 8.63
C LEU A 153 12.08 6.51 7.42
N GLN A 154 10.93 7.02 6.96
CA GLN A 154 10.28 6.55 5.74
C GLN A 154 11.17 6.74 4.50
N ASN A 155 11.86 7.89 4.40
CA ASN A 155 12.81 8.14 3.32
C ASN A 155 14.02 7.19 3.38
N GLU A 156 14.60 6.97 4.56
CA GLU A 156 15.72 6.02 4.74
C GLU A 156 15.32 4.59 4.36
N LEU A 157 14.11 4.15 4.72
CA LEU A 157 13.58 2.85 4.33
C LEU A 157 13.42 2.73 2.82
N MET A 158 12.88 3.77 2.16
CA MET A 158 12.74 3.81 0.71
C MET A 158 14.10 3.73 0.01
N ILE A 159 15.12 4.45 0.50
CA ILE A 159 16.49 4.39 -0.02
C ILE A 159 17.05 2.97 0.15
N CYS A 160 16.89 2.36 1.33
CA CYS A 160 17.33 0.99 1.59
C CYS A 160 16.67 -0.02 0.64
N GLN A 161 15.34 0.07 0.46
CA GLN A 161 14.60 -0.79 -0.46
C GLN A 161 15.09 -0.64 -1.91
N ASN A 162 15.30 0.60 -2.36
CA ASN A 162 15.87 0.86 -3.68
C ASN A 162 17.27 0.26 -3.85
N ASN A 163 18.13 0.37 -2.83
CA ASN A 163 19.45 -0.24 -2.86
C ASN A 163 19.38 -1.78 -2.90
N ILE A 164 18.49 -2.39 -2.11
CA ILE A 164 18.25 -3.83 -2.14
C ILE A 164 17.81 -4.27 -3.53
N MET A 165 16.83 -3.58 -4.15
CA MET A 165 16.38 -3.90 -5.50
C MET A 165 17.51 -3.78 -6.54
N ARG A 166 18.35 -2.74 -6.45
CA ARG A 166 19.52 -2.58 -7.33
C ARG A 166 20.51 -3.72 -7.17
N LEU A 167 20.81 -4.13 -5.93
CA LEU A 167 21.72 -5.24 -5.64
C LEU A 167 21.14 -6.58 -6.11
N GLN A 168 19.84 -6.82 -5.90
CA GLN A 168 19.15 -8.02 -6.38
C GLN A 168 19.13 -8.09 -7.92
N LYS A 169 18.87 -6.98 -8.61
CA LYS A 169 18.93 -6.91 -10.08
C LYS A 169 20.33 -7.20 -10.62
N ASN A 170 21.37 -6.83 -9.88
CA ASN A 170 22.77 -7.14 -10.20
C ASN A 170 23.25 -8.50 -9.63
N GLY A 171 22.36 -9.29 -9.02
CA GLY A 171 22.71 -10.53 -8.32
C GLY A 171 23.36 -11.60 -9.20
N GLY A 172 23.00 -11.64 -10.49
CA GLY A 172 23.64 -12.55 -11.46
C GLY A 172 25.11 -12.23 -11.75
N TYR A 173 25.56 -10.98 -11.52
CA TYR A 173 26.97 -10.60 -11.68
C TYR A 173 27.83 -11.12 -10.51
N TRP A 174 27.25 -11.19 -9.30
CA TRP A 174 27.93 -11.66 -8.09
C TRP A 174 27.91 -13.18 -7.89
N GLN A 175 26.95 -13.89 -8.52
CA GLN A 175 26.89 -15.35 -8.48
C GLN A 175 27.96 -16.04 -9.35
N ASN A 176 28.50 -15.35 -10.36
CA ASN A 176 29.51 -15.91 -11.27
C ASN A 176 30.96 -15.67 -10.84
N PHE A 177 31.19 -15.05 -9.67
CA PHE A 177 32.52 -15.04 -9.08
C PHE A 177 32.74 -16.35 -8.32
N THR A 178 33.47 -17.29 -8.94
CA THR A 178 34.21 -18.32 -8.20
C THR A 178 35.17 -17.62 -7.24
N ARG A 179 34.72 -17.37 -6.01
CA ARG A 179 35.60 -16.88 -4.94
C ARG A 179 36.67 -17.94 -4.74
N LYS A 180 37.90 -17.65 -5.18
CA LYS A 180 39.07 -18.35 -4.65
C LYS A 180 39.09 -18.06 -3.16
N ASN A 181 39.20 -19.11 -2.34
CA ASN A 181 39.01 -19.04 -0.89
C ASN A 181 39.93 -18.05 -0.13
N ASP A 182 40.90 -17.42 -0.80
CA ASP A 182 41.92 -16.56 -0.21
C ASP A 182 41.79 -15.05 -0.48
N GLU A 183 40.75 -14.58 -1.18
CA GLU A 183 40.55 -13.14 -1.32
C GLU A 183 39.86 -12.57 -0.08
N ARG A 184 40.67 -11.98 0.82
CA ARG A 184 40.19 -11.22 1.98
C ARG A 184 39.33 -10.04 1.50
N VAL A 185 38.09 -9.98 1.98
CA VAL A 185 37.24 -8.80 1.80
C VAL A 185 37.84 -7.66 2.65
N PHE A 186 38.47 -6.70 1.97
CA PHE A 186 38.94 -5.46 2.60
C PHE A 186 37.81 -4.45 2.60
N ASP A 187 37.42 -3.96 3.79
CA ASP A 187 36.67 -2.72 3.90
C ASP A 187 37.63 -1.55 3.61
N PRO A 188 37.38 -0.71 2.59
CA PRO A 188 38.27 0.40 2.23
C PRO A 188 38.53 1.39 3.37
N LYS A 189 37.68 1.43 4.41
CA LYS A 189 37.85 2.30 5.59
C LYS A 189 38.30 1.56 6.85
N ARG A 190 38.15 0.22 6.92
CA ARG A 190 38.34 -0.53 8.17
C ARG A 190 39.29 -1.73 8.08
N GLY A 191 39.93 -1.94 6.93
CA GLY A 191 40.91 -3.01 6.76
C GLY A 191 40.26 -4.41 6.64
N PRO A 192 41.05 -5.49 6.72
CA PRO A 192 40.56 -6.84 6.42
C PRO A 192 39.54 -7.29 7.47
N ILE A 193 38.33 -7.63 7.02
CA ILE A 193 37.25 -8.12 7.88
C ILE A 193 37.68 -9.50 8.42
N LYS A 194 37.97 -9.58 9.74
CA LYS A 194 38.19 -10.86 10.40
C LYS A 194 36.87 -11.65 10.35
N LYS A 195 36.86 -12.79 9.66
CA LYS A 195 35.75 -13.75 9.70
C LYS A 195 35.63 -14.28 11.13
N MET A 196 34.73 -13.69 11.92
CA MET A 196 34.22 -14.32 13.14
C MET A 196 33.25 -15.41 12.69
N ILE A 197 33.77 -16.62 12.45
CA ILE A 197 32.92 -17.81 12.42
C ILE A 197 32.53 -18.05 13.89
N GLY A 198 31.47 -17.38 14.33
CA GLY A 198 30.88 -17.61 15.63
C GLY A 198 30.07 -18.91 15.57
N ASN A 199 30.69 -20.02 15.97
CA ASN A 199 29.99 -21.26 16.33
C ASN A 199 29.34 -21.15 17.73
N GLU A 200 28.97 -19.95 18.17
CA GLU A 200 28.33 -19.75 19.46
C GLU A 200 26.81 -19.72 19.26
N LEU A 201 26.19 -20.86 19.61
CA LEU A 201 24.75 -21.00 19.80
C LEU A 201 24.20 -19.80 20.57
N LEU A 202 23.22 -19.10 19.99
CA LEU A 202 22.47 -18.07 20.69
C LEU A 202 21.88 -18.69 21.98
N PRO A 203 21.98 -18.01 23.13
CA PRO A 203 21.45 -18.54 24.38
C PRO A 203 19.93 -18.74 24.26
N PRO A 204 19.39 -19.84 24.81
CA PRO A 204 17.97 -20.15 24.71
C PRO A 204 17.14 -19.09 25.45
N ILE A 205 16.05 -18.68 24.81
CA ILE A 205 15.06 -17.76 25.38
C ILE A 205 14.39 -18.48 26.55
N THR A 206 14.63 -18.00 27.76
CA THR A 206 13.90 -18.45 28.96
C THR A 206 12.43 -18.11 28.81
N THR A 207 11.59 -19.14 28.89
CA THR A 207 10.13 -19.07 28.98
C THR A 207 9.69 -18.75 30.40
#